data_AF-A0ABD3ZPJ5-F1
#
_entry.id   AF-A0ABD3ZPJ5-F1
#
_cell.length_a   1.000
_cell.length_b   1.000
_cell.length_c   1.000
_cell.angle_alpha   90.00
_cell.angle_beta   90.00
_cell.angle_gamma   90.00
#
_symmetry.space_group_name_H-M   'P 1'
#
loop_
_entity.id
_entity.type
_entity.pdbx_description
1 polymer ?
#
loop_
_entity_poly.entity_id
_entity_poly.type
_entity_poly.pdbx_seq_one_letter_code
_entity_poly.pdbx_strand_id
1 'polypeptide(L)'
;MMFIGYLYGIRSERQLEKEIYYNIAYRWFLGLNINDPVPHHSTISRNRITRFKDTTIFQDIFDEIVLQAINHDMVGGRVLFTDSTHLKANANKHKYTRKTIAQDNQNYIKDLNEAIQEDREEHEKKPLTAKEEVKAEKKIRHSTTDPEMSMILYPILTDWIIKSHDLVFK
;
A
#
# COMPACT_ATOMS: atom_id res chain seq x y z
N MET A 1 5.85 -13.30 23.29
CA MET A 1 4.44 -13.73 23.10
C MET A 1 4.15 -14.06 21.64
N MET A 2 4.21 -13.10 20.71
CA MET A 2 3.83 -13.32 19.29
C MET A 2 4.55 -14.46 18.59
N PHE A 3 5.84 -14.66 18.88
CA PHE A 3 6.62 -15.74 18.26
C PHE A 3 6.02 -17.13 18.51
N ILE A 4 5.53 -17.39 19.73
CA ILE A 4 4.82 -18.64 20.07
C ILE A 4 3.56 -18.77 19.22
N GLY A 5 2.80 -17.69 19.05
CA GLY A 5 1.59 -17.70 18.22
C GLY A 5 1.88 -18.07 16.76
N TYR A 6 2.98 -17.57 16.19
CA TYR A 6 3.40 -17.93 14.83
C TYR A 6 3.85 -19.39 14.72
N LEU A 7 4.66 -19.88 15.68
CA LEU A 7 5.19 -21.25 15.66
C LEU A 7 4.09 -22.31 15.82
N TYR A 8 3.14 -22.09 16.72
CA TYR A 8 2.08 -23.05 17.04
C TYR A 8 0.75 -22.76 16.33
N GLY A 9 0.73 -21.78 15.42
CA GLY A 9 -0.45 -21.46 14.61
C GLY A 9 -1.61 -20.81 15.38
N ILE A 10 -1.35 -20.23 16.55
CA ILE A 10 -2.36 -19.57 17.38
C ILE A 10 -2.64 -18.17 16.80
N ARG A 11 -3.81 -18.02 16.17
CA ARG A 11 -4.18 -16.77 15.47
C ARG A 11 -4.78 -15.70 16.38
N SER A 12 -5.28 -16.08 17.55
CA SER A 12 -5.97 -15.16 18.47
C SER A 12 -5.05 -14.74 19.61
N GLU A 13 -4.82 -13.44 19.77
CA GLU A 13 -4.02 -12.89 20.87
C GLU A 13 -4.63 -13.23 22.25
N ARG A 14 -5.96 -13.34 22.34
CA ARG A 14 -6.66 -13.77 23.57
C ARG A 14 -6.45 -15.26 23.88
N GLN A 15 -6.41 -16.08 22.83
CA GLN A 15 -6.11 -17.49 23.00
C GLN A 15 -4.65 -17.67 23.40
N LEU A 16 -3.73 -16.92 22.77
CA LEU A 16 -2.32 -16.89 23.11
C LEU A 16 -2.11 -16.53 24.58
N GLU A 17 -2.77 -15.47 25.09
CA GLU A 17 -2.75 -15.11 26.51
C GLU A 17 -3.17 -16.27 27.42
N LYS A 18 -4.30 -16.93 27.11
CA LYS A 18 -4.77 -18.10 27.88
C LYS A 18 -3.77 -19.25 27.82
N GLU A 19 -3.22 -19.54 26.66
CA GLU A 19 -2.24 -20.62 26.51
C GLU A 19 -0.97 -20.35 27.30
N ILE A 20 -0.49 -19.10 27.34
CA ILE A 20 0.65 -18.71 28.19
C ILE A 20 0.30 -18.81 29.68
N TYR A 21 -0.97 -18.54 30.04
CA TYR A 21 -1.43 -18.67 31.42
C TYR A 21 -1.36 -20.13 31.91
N TYR A 22 -1.83 -21.09 31.09
CA TYR A 22 -1.90 -22.49 31.49
C TYR A 22 -0.62 -23.30 31.19
N ASN A 23 0.20 -22.89 30.21
CA ASN A 23 1.36 -23.66 29.78
C ASN A 23 2.68 -23.10 30.36
N ILE A 24 3.28 -23.88 31.26
CA ILE A 24 4.55 -23.53 31.91
C ILE A 24 5.71 -23.41 30.91
N ALA A 25 5.74 -24.22 29.84
CA ALA A 25 6.80 -24.15 28.84
C ALA A 25 6.78 -22.81 28.10
N TYR A 26 5.60 -22.27 27.84
CA TYR A 26 5.47 -20.93 27.25
C TYR A 26 5.97 -19.87 28.23
N ARG A 27 5.58 -19.93 29.50
CA ARG A 27 6.08 -19.00 30.53
C ARG A 27 7.60 -19.02 30.63
N TRP A 28 8.20 -20.20 30.63
CA TRP A 28 9.65 -20.38 30.61
C TRP A 28 10.30 -19.74 29.38
N PHE A 29 9.77 -19.98 28.17
CA PHE A 29 10.28 -19.36 26.94
C PHE A 29 10.23 -17.82 26.99
N LEU A 30 9.26 -17.29 27.72
CA LEU A 30 9.01 -15.86 27.84
C LEU A 30 9.75 -15.22 29.01
N GLY A 31 10.51 -16.01 29.78
CA GLY A 31 11.23 -15.55 30.96
C GLY A 31 10.31 -15.16 32.12
N LEU A 32 9.07 -15.67 32.16
CA LEU A 32 8.11 -15.41 33.23
C LEU A 32 8.21 -16.48 34.32
N ASN A 33 8.25 -16.07 35.59
CA ASN A 33 8.09 -16.98 36.71
C ASN A 33 6.64 -17.48 36.80
N ILE A 34 6.41 -18.51 37.62
CA ILE A 34 5.09 -19.09 37.85
C ILE A 34 4.10 -18.05 38.42
N ASN A 35 4.59 -17.15 39.28
CA ASN A 35 3.76 -16.14 39.96
C ASN A 35 3.59 -14.84 39.18
N ASP A 36 4.35 -14.64 38.09
CA ASP A 36 4.32 -13.37 37.36
C ASP A 36 2.99 -13.19 36.59
N PRO A 37 2.49 -11.95 36.43
CA PRO A 37 1.33 -11.73 35.59
C PRO A 37 1.65 -12.00 34.12
N VAL A 38 0.74 -12.65 33.41
CA VAL A 38 0.83 -12.81 31.95
C VAL A 38 0.51 -11.48 31.28
N PRO A 39 1.27 -11.03 30.26
CA PRO A 39 0.92 -9.87 29.47
C PRO A 39 -0.44 -10.03 28.81
N HIS A 40 -1.30 -9.03 29.01
CA HIS A 40 -2.65 -9.02 28.46
C HIS A 40 -2.63 -9.01 26.92
N HIS A 41 -3.66 -9.57 26.29
CA HIS A 41 -3.74 -9.66 24.82
C HIS A 41 -3.58 -8.29 24.12
N SER A 42 -4.02 -7.20 24.76
CA SER A 42 -3.92 -5.85 24.20
C SER A 42 -2.52 -5.24 24.28
N THR A 43 -1.57 -5.85 24.99
CA THR A 43 -0.22 -5.29 25.15
C THR A 43 0.48 -5.12 23.80
N ILE A 44 0.28 -6.05 22.86
CA ILE A 44 0.93 -6.02 21.55
C ILE A 44 0.37 -4.85 20.71
N SER A 45 -0.95 -4.71 20.65
CA SER A 45 -1.59 -3.60 19.92
C SER A 45 -1.28 -2.25 20.54
N ARG A 46 -1.26 -2.16 21.88
CA ARG A 46 -0.89 -0.93 22.57
C ARG A 46 0.55 -0.54 22.30
N ASN A 47 1.50 -1.47 22.35
CA ASN A 47 2.90 -1.19 22.07
C ASN A 47 3.11 -0.63 20.66
N ARG A 48 2.40 -1.14 19.64
CA ARG A 48 2.43 -0.60 18.28
C ARG A 48 2.02 0.88 18.22
N ILE A 49 1.02 1.27 19.02
CA ILE A 49 0.45 2.63 19.02
C ILE A 49 1.23 3.59 19.92
N THR A 50 1.84 3.11 21.00
CA THR A 50 2.46 3.99 22.00
C THR A 50 3.97 4.01 21.90
N ARG A 51 4.61 2.85 21.80
CA ARG A 51 6.07 2.73 21.89
C ARG A 51 6.76 2.96 20.56
N PHE A 52 6.08 2.64 19.46
CA PHE A 52 6.67 2.63 18.12
C PHE A 52 6.04 3.65 17.15
N LYS A 53 5.23 4.58 17.66
CA LYS A 53 4.49 5.54 16.82
C LYS A 53 5.39 6.51 16.07
N ASP A 54 6.44 6.99 16.74
CA ASP A 54 7.34 8.02 16.23
C ASP A 54 8.73 7.45 15.91
N THR A 55 8.82 6.13 15.71
CA THR A 55 10.08 5.43 15.45
C THR A 55 10.15 4.96 13.99
N THR A 56 11.31 5.11 13.36
CA THR A 56 11.60 4.60 12.01
C THR A 56 11.87 3.10 11.97
N ILE A 57 11.94 2.43 13.13
CA ILE A 57 12.34 1.03 13.29
C ILE A 57 11.63 0.08 12.31
N PHE A 58 10.34 0.27 12.07
CA PHE A 58 9.61 -0.60 11.13
C PHE A 58 10.07 -0.41 9.68
N GLN A 59 10.33 0.83 9.29
CA GLN A 59 10.85 1.15 7.96
C GLN A 59 12.27 0.63 7.83
N ASP A 60 13.13 0.87 8.83
CA ASP A 60 14.53 0.44 8.82
C ASP A 60 14.64 -1.09 8.69
N ILE A 61 13.83 -1.85 9.45
CA ILE A 61 13.79 -3.32 9.35
C ILE A 61 13.27 -3.77 7.98
N PHE A 62 12.25 -3.10 7.46
CA PHE A 62 11.68 -3.44 6.15
C PHE A 62 12.71 -3.21 5.04
N ASP A 63 13.37 -2.06 5.05
CA ASP A 63 14.39 -1.69 4.07
C ASP A 63 15.57 -2.67 4.12
N GLU A 64 16.03 -3.06 5.30
CA GLU A 64 17.07 -4.09 5.47
C GLU A 64 16.65 -5.45 4.90
N ILE A 65 15.41 -5.88 5.13
CA ILE A 65 14.91 -7.15 4.56
C ILE A 65 14.85 -7.07 3.02
N VAL A 66 14.40 -5.93 2.48
CA VAL A 66 14.35 -5.70 1.03
C VAL A 66 15.76 -5.68 0.44
N LEU A 67 16.71 -5.00 1.10
CA LEU A 67 18.11 -4.96 0.68
C LEU A 67 18.74 -6.37 0.66
N GLN A 68 18.46 -7.19 1.68
CA GLN A 68 18.89 -8.59 1.68
C GLN A 68 18.28 -9.37 0.52
N ALA A 69 16.99 -9.20 0.25
CA ALA A 69 16.33 -9.88 -0.88
C ALA A 69 16.93 -9.46 -2.24
N ILE A 70 17.30 -8.19 -2.40
CA ILE A 70 18.00 -7.69 -3.59
C ILE A 70 19.40 -8.33 -3.70
N ASN A 71 20.16 -8.35 -2.60
CA ASN A 71 21.50 -8.94 -2.58
C ASN A 71 21.51 -10.45 -2.87
N HIS A 72 20.40 -11.13 -2.62
CA HIS A 72 20.19 -12.53 -2.94
C HIS A 72 19.53 -12.77 -4.32
N ASP A 73 19.48 -11.75 -5.18
CA ASP A 73 18.87 -11.79 -6.51
C ASP A 73 17.39 -12.25 -6.51
N MET A 74 16.69 -12.09 -5.38
CA MET A 74 15.26 -12.45 -5.25
C MET A 74 14.35 -11.36 -5.84
N VAL A 75 14.88 -10.17 -6.11
CA VAL A 75 14.15 -9.00 -6.62
C VAL A 75 14.77 -8.52 -7.92
N GLY A 76 14.11 -8.78 -9.05
CA GLY A 76 14.63 -8.46 -10.38
C GLY A 76 14.47 -7.00 -10.84
N GLY A 77 13.79 -6.13 -10.05
CA GLY A 77 13.65 -4.69 -10.32
C GLY A 77 12.90 -4.27 -11.60
N ARG A 78 12.41 -5.22 -12.41
CA ARG A 78 11.83 -4.96 -13.74
C ARG A 78 10.37 -4.54 -13.75
N VAL A 79 9.59 -4.88 -12.72
CA VAL A 79 8.14 -4.62 -12.68
C VAL A 79 7.75 -4.09 -11.31
N LEU A 80 7.26 -2.85 -11.27
CA LEU A 80 6.70 -2.24 -10.08
C LEU A 80 5.22 -2.58 -9.97
N PHE A 81 4.87 -3.46 -9.04
CA PHE A 81 3.47 -3.68 -8.66
C PHE A 81 3.13 -2.76 -7.49
N THR A 82 2.20 -1.83 -7.71
CA THR A 82 1.60 -1.02 -6.64
C THR A 82 0.19 -1.53 -6.38
N ASP A 83 -0.06 -2.07 -5.19
CA ASP A 83 -1.40 -2.40 -4.73
C ASP A 83 -1.89 -1.29 -3.80
N SER A 84 -2.93 -0.56 -4.22
CA SER A 84 -3.50 0.52 -3.43
C SER A 84 -4.66 0.00 -2.58
N THR A 85 -4.50 -0.02 -1.26
CA THR A 85 -5.62 -0.31 -0.36
C THR A 85 -6.53 0.90 -0.20
N HIS A 86 -7.82 0.74 -0.50
CA HIS A 86 -8.80 1.81 -0.29
C HIS A 86 -9.12 1.95 1.20
N LEU A 87 -8.52 2.94 1.86
CA LEU A 87 -8.86 3.29 3.24
C LEU A 87 -10.05 4.26 3.25
N LYS A 88 -11.03 3.98 4.13
CA LYS A 88 -12.18 4.87 4.33
C LYS A 88 -11.71 6.15 5.01
N ALA A 89 -11.69 7.25 4.25
CA ALA A 89 -11.36 8.58 4.77
C ALA A 89 -12.31 9.00 5.90
N ASN A 90 -11.78 9.70 6.91
CA ASN A 90 -12.60 10.45 7.85
C ASN A 90 -12.99 11.82 7.27
N ALA A 91 -13.67 11.80 6.12
CA ALA A 91 -13.99 13.00 5.36
C ALA A 91 -15.50 13.20 5.22
N ASN A 92 -15.99 14.40 5.51
CA ASN A 92 -17.40 14.75 5.31
C ASN A 92 -17.65 15.14 3.85
N LYS A 93 -18.56 14.42 3.17
CA LYS A 93 -18.95 14.66 1.77
C LYS A 93 -19.47 16.08 1.49
N HIS A 94 -19.95 16.77 2.52
CA HIS A 94 -20.53 18.11 2.42
C HIS A 94 -19.54 19.24 2.71
N LYS A 95 -18.32 18.93 3.21
CA LYS A 95 -17.27 19.92 3.50
C LYS A 95 -16.07 19.68 2.58
N TYR A 96 -16.08 20.36 1.43
CA TYR A 96 -15.00 20.27 0.45
C TYR A 96 -14.68 21.63 -0.17
N THR A 97 -13.42 21.78 -0.59
CA THR A 97 -12.94 22.88 -1.43
C THR A 97 -12.63 22.33 -2.83
N ARG A 98 -12.91 23.10 -3.87
CA ARG A 98 -12.54 22.74 -5.24
C ARG A 98 -11.17 23.33 -5.52
N LYS A 99 -10.20 22.47 -5.83
CA LYS A 99 -8.90 22.90 -6.37
C LYS A 99 -8.81 22.43 -7.81
N THR A 100 -8.36 23.34 -8.67
CA THR A 100 -7.98 22.99 -10.03
C THR A 100 -6.53 22.54 -9.95
N ILE A 101 -6.29 21.26 -10.22
CA ILE A 101 -4.92 20.73 -10.29
C ILE A 101 -4.59 20.61 -11.77
N ALA A 102 -3.49 21.23 -12.19
CA ALA A 102 -2.89 20.97 -13.48
C ALA A 102 -2.30 19.56 -13.44
N GLN A 103 -2.91 18.64 -14.18
CA GLN A 103 -2.40 17.28 -14.25
C GLN A 103 -1.27 17.25 -15.30
N ASP A 104 -0.02 17.33 -14.84
CA ASP A 104 1.16 17.09 -15.69
C ASP A 104 1.32 15.58 -15.93
N ASN A 105 0.48 15.03 -16.81
CA ASN A 105 0.69 13.70 -17.39
C ASN A 105 1.75 13.72 -18.51
N GLN A 106 2.56 14.78 -18.58
CA GLN A 106 3.46 15.00 -19.71
C GLN A 106 4.61 13.97 -19.73
N ASN A 107 5.16 13.63 -18.56
CA ASN A 107 6.30 12.70 -18.48
C ASN A 107 5.90 11.28 -18.93
N TYR A 108 4.80 10.73 -18.40
CA TYR A 108 4.34 9.39 -18.77
C TYR A 108 3.96 9.25 -20.26
N ILE A 109 3.33 10.29 -20.84
CA ILE A 109 2.96 10.29 -22.26
C ILE A 109 4.22 10.39 -23.14
N LYS A 110 5.23 11.15 -22.70
CA LYS A 110 6.50 11.29 -23.40
C LYS A 110 7.25 9.95 -23.44
N ASP A 111 7.40 9.29 -22.30
CA ASP A 111 8.07 7.99 -22.19
C ASP A 111 7.36 6.91 -23.04
N LEU A 112 6.02 6.92 -23.07
CA LEU A 112 5.23 6.05 -23.93
C LEU A 112 5.47 6.31 -25.42
N ASN A 113 5.50 7.58 -25.82
CA ASN A 113 5.74 7.93 -27.22
C ASN A 113 7.15 7.54 -27.68
N GLU A 114 8.14 7.65 -26.80
CA GLU A 114 9.53 7.22 -27.05
C GLU A 114 9.60 5.70 -27.25
N ALA A 115 9.02 4.91 -26.35
CA ALA A 115 8.96 3.45 -26.49
C ALA A 115 8.21 3.00 -27.77
N ILE A 116 7.14 3.71 -28.12
CA ILE A 116 6.36 3.45 -29.34
C ILE A 116 7.14 3.82 -30.62
N GLN A 117 8.04 4.81 -30.53
CA GLN A 117 8.90 5.21 -31.63
C GLN A 117 9.98 4.14 -31.88
N GLU A 118 10.64 3.68 -30.81
CA GLU A 118 11.64 2.61 -30.87
C GLU A 118 11.07 1.32 -31.51
N ASP A 119 9.89 0.88 -31.07
CA ASP A 119 9.19 -0.30 -31.63
C ASP A 119 8.84 -0.13 -33.11
N ARG A 120 8.54 1.10 -33.55
CA ARG A 120 8.27 1.37 -34.97
C ARG A 120 9.51 1.41 -35.83
N GLU A 121 10.62 1.91 -35.30
CA GLU A 121 11.92 1.91 -35.98
C GLU A 121 12.43 0.47 -36.17
N GLU A 122 12.29 -0.36 -35.14
CA GLU A 122 12.62 -1.79 -35.21
C GLU A 122 11.75 -2.54 -36.23
N HIS A 123 10.52 -2.09 -36.44
CA HIS A 123 9.57 -2.67 -37.39
C HIS A 123 9.46 -1.94 -38.75
N GLU A 124 10.38 -1.02 -39.07
CA GLU A 124 10.41 -0.21 -40.30
C GLU A 124 9.06 0.50 -40.64
N LYS A 125 8.28 0.85 -39.61
CA LYS A 125 6.99 1.53 -39.76
C LYS A 125 7.18 3.04 -39.82
N LYS A 126 6.29 3.72 -40.53
CA LYS A 126 6.29 5.19 -40.60
C LYS A 126 6.10 5.81 -39.21
N PRO A 127 6.77 6.94 -38.90
CA PRO A 127 6.65 7.62 -37.62
C PRO A 127 5.22 8.11 -37.38
N LEU A 128 4.80 8.12 -36.11
CA LEU A 128 3.49 8.63 -35.72
C LEU A 128 3.41 10.14 -35.90
N THR A 129 2.30 10.60 -36.45
CA THR A 129 1.90 12.02 -36.39
C THR A 129 1.69 12.44 -34.94
N ALA A 130 2.42 13.47 -34.50
CA ALA A 130 2.26 14.07 -33.18
C ALA A 130 0.82 14.57 -32.98
N LYS A 131 0.18 14.16 -31.89
CA LYS A 131 -1.10 14.73 -31.45
C LYS A 131 -0.84 15.91 -30.52
N GLU A 132 -1.65 16.95 -30.63
CA GLU A 132 -1.56 18.14 -29.78
C GLU A 132 -1.72 17.79 -28.30
N GLU A 133 -0.87 18.39 -27.48
CA GLU A 133 -0.87 18.22 -26.03
C GLU A 133 -2.12 18.85 -25.42
N VAL A 134 -3.11 18.03 -25.09
CA VAL A 134 -4.29 18.50 -24.38
C VAL A 134 -3.95 18.62 -22.89
N LYS A 135 -3.65 19.83 -22.44
CA LYS A 135 -3.60 20.17 -21.01
C LYS A 135 -5.00 20.03 -20.42
N ALA A 136 -5.30 18.87 -19.87
CA ALA A 136 -6.58 18.61 -19.24
C ALA A 136 -6.56 19.10 -17.79
N GLU A 137 -7.24 20.21 -17.51
CA GLU A 137 -7.51 20.64 -16.15
C GLU A 137 -8.61 19.77 -15.53
N LYS A 138 -8.31 19.09 -14.41
CA LYS A 138 -9.32 18.36 -13.64
C LYS A 138 -9.66 19.13 -12.36
N LYS A 139 -10.96 19.35 -12.17
CA LYS A 139 -11.50 19.90 -10.92
C LYS A 139 -11.64 18.75 -9.91
N ILE A 140 -10.76 18.70 -8.92
CA ILE A 140 -10.79 17.70 -7.85
C ILE A 140 -11.38 18.33 -6.58
N ARG A 141 -12.21 17.58 -5.88
CA ARG A 141 -12.74 17.98 -4.56
C ARG A 141 -11.75 17.53 -3.49
N HIS A 142 -11.27 18.46 -2.68
CA HIS A 142 -10.46 18.17 -1.49
C HIS A 142 -11.31 18.36 -0.24
N SER A 143 -11.19 17.45 0.73
CA SER A 143 -11.87 17.65 2.02
C SER A 143 -11.28 18.86 2.74
N THR A 144 -12.12 19.56 3.50
CA THR A 144 -11.66 20.59 4.45
C THR A 144 -11.19 19.95 5.77
N THR A 145 -11.66 18.74 6.09
CA THR A 145 -11.37 18.05 7.37
C THR A 145 -10.12 17.18 7.29
N ASP A 146 -9.80 16.67 6.10
CA ASP A 146 -8.62 15.86 5.83
C ASP A 146 -8.02 16.27 4.46
N PRO A 147 -7.05 17.19 4.44
CA PRO A 147 -6.52 17.77 3.19
C PRO A 147 -5.74 16.78 2.32
N GLU A 148 -5.16 15.74 2.93
CA GLU A 148 -4.35 14.72 2.24
C GLU A 148 -5.23 13.68 1.53
N MET A 149 -6.49 13.54 1.95
CA MET A 149 -7.42 12.64 1.28
C MET A 149 -8.01 13.24 0.02
N SER A 150 -7.69 12.61 -1.12
CA SER A 150 -8.41 12.85 -2.37
C SER A 150 -9.81 12.24 -2.30
N MET A 151 -10.85 13.04 -2.52
CA MET A 151 -12.22 12.52 -2.64
C MET A 151 -12.42 11.96 -4.04
N ILE A 152 -12.30 10.64 -4.19
CA ILE A 152 -12.73 9.96 -5.41
C ILE A 152 -14.26 10.00 -5.44
N LEU A 153 -14.82 10.95 -6.19
CA LEU A 153 -16.24 10.96 -6.51
C LEU A 153 -16.42 9.93 -7.62
N TYR A 154 -16.76 8.68 -7.28
CA TYR A 154 -17.26 7.76 -8.30
C TYR A 154 -18.64 8.25 -8.77
N PRO A 155 -18.83 8.64 -10.04
CA PRO A 155 -20.15 8.50 -10.64
C PRO A 155 -20.29 7.03 -11.05
N ILE A 156 -21.23 6.34 -10.41
CA ILE A 156 -22.06 5.28 -10.99
C ILE A 156 -21.30 4.23 -11.83
N LEU A 157 -21.07 3.09 -11.18
CA LEU A 157 -20.93 1.67 -11.61
C LEU A 157 -21.07 1.19 -13.08
N THR A 158 -21.16 2.01 -14.12
CA THR A 158 -21.37 1.55 -15.51
C THR A 158 -20.17 1.73 -16.44
N ASP A 159 -19.22 2.64 -16.16
CA ASP A 159 -18.11 2.91 -17.10
C ASP A 159 -16.92 1.94 -17.00
N TRP A 160 -16.77 1.20 -15.89
CA TRP A 160 -15.61 0.32 -15.68
C TRP A 160 -15.70 -1.01 -16.43
N ILE A 161 -16.92 -1.45 -16.79
CA ILE A 161 -17.13 -2.68 -17.54
C ILE A 161 -16.84 -2.47 -19.05
N ILE A 162 -17.10 -1.27 -19.58
CA ILE A 162 -16.88 -0.99 -21.01
C ILE A 162 -15.37 -0.83 -21.31
N LYS A 163 -14.60 -0.21 -20.41
CA LYS A 163 -13.15 -0.02 -20.63
C LYS A 163 -12.30 -1.29 -20.46
N SER A 164 -12.82 -2.31 -19.81
CA SER A 164 -12.11 -3.58 -19.61
C SER A 164 -12.24 -4.53 -20.80
N HIS A 165 -13.25 -4.36 -21.66
CA HIS A 165 -13.44 -5.21 -22.84
C HIS A 165 -12.56 -4.78 -24.03
N ASP A 166 -12.24 -3.48 -24.14
CA ASP A 166 -11.44 -2.93 -25.24
C ASP A 166 -9.91 -3.08 -25.06
N LEU A 167 -9.44 -3.57 -23.91
CA LEU A 167 -8.02 -3.81 -23.62
C LEU A 167 -7.58 -5.27 -23.79
N VAL A 168 -8.49 -6.16 -24.17
CA VAL A 168 -8.19 -7.59 -24.42
C VAL A 168 -8.07 -7.92 -25.92
N PHE A 169 -8.44 -6.99 -26.81
CA PHE A 169 -8.20 -7.11 -28.25
C PHE A 169 -7.54 -5.85 -28.83
N LYS A 170 -6.26 -5.68 -28.53
CA LYS A 170 -5.25 -5.16 -29.47
C LYS A 170 -3.84 -5.42 -28.97
#